data_AF-A0A832LZK5-F1
#
_entry.id   AF-A0A832LZK5-F1
#
_cell.length_a   1.000
_cell.length_b   1.000
_cell.length_c   1.000
_cell.angle_alpha   90.00
_cell.angle_beta   90.00
_cell.angle_gamma   90.00
#
_symmetry.space_group_name_H-M   'P 1'
#
loop_
_entity.id
_entity.type
_entity.pdbx_description
1 polymer ?
#
loop_
_entity_poly.entity_id
_entity_poly.type
_entity_poly.pdbx_seq_one_letter_code
_entity_poly.pdbx_strand_id
1 'polypeptide(L)'
;MRVEEALARKPWLLPFLRALRQGVEARAGPLAEALGVRGRLAKAALWELRRLGALEGGELKPEIAEWLDRQDVAARGRRLVWKRGGVYVLVAAKRSRVSVSTVPADLVARVEERLRAVGEASARDIAAAVGCPPLAASRALQTLIALGRATRVGGVYRYT
;
A
#
# COMPACT_ATOMS: atom_id res chain seq x y z
N MET A 1 11.26 14.75 16.81
CA MET A 1 10.90 13.67 15.86
C MET A 1 10.83 14.27 14.48
N ARG A 2 11.57 13.74 13.51
CA ARG A 2 11.55 14.27 12.13
C ARG A 2 10.23 13.89 11.45
N VAL A 3 9.76 14.70 10.50
CA VAL A 3 8.44 14.50 9.84
C VAL A 3 8.37 13.12 9.17
N GLU A 4 9.46 12.72 8.54
CA GLU A 4 9.65 11.43 7.86
C GLU A 4 9.47 10.25 8.82
N GLU A 5 10.00 10.37 10.04
CA GLU A 5 9.86 9.36 11.08
C GLU A 5 8.39 9.25 11.55
N ALA A 6 7.70 10.38 11.68
CA ALA A 6 6.29 10.40 12.03
C ALA A 6 5.41 9.81 10.93
N LEU A 7 5.71 10.10 9.66
CA LEU A 7 5.04 9.52 8.48
C LEU A 7 5.30 8.02 8.40
N ALA A 8 6.53 7.58 8.69
CA ALA A 8 6.89 6.16 8.70
C ALA A 8 6.13 5.34 9.75
N ARG A 9 5.66 5.99 10.83
CA ARG A 9 4.81 5.39 11.86
C ARG A 9 3.32 5.42 11.50
N LYS A 10 2.92 6.16 10.45
CA LYS A 10 1.54 6.30 9.96
C LYS A 10 1.41 5.86 8.49
N PRO A 11 1.70 4.60 8.15
CA PRO A 11 1.67 4.10 6.76
C PRO A 11 0.31 4.23 6.07
N TRP A 12 -0.78 4.40 6.82
CA TRP A 12 -2.10 4.67 6.23
C TRP A 12 -2.18 6.01 5.49
N LEU A 13 -1.24 6.94 5.74
CA LEU A 13 -1.12 8.21 5.02
C LEU A 13 -0.44 8.07 3.65
N LEU A 14 0.26 6.96 3.40
CA LEU A 14 1.03 6.73 2.18
C LEU A 14 0.23 6.88 0.87
N PRO A 15 -1.02 6.39 0.76
CA PRO A 15 -1.83 6.61 -0.45
C PRO A 15 -2.07 8.11 -0.72
N PHE A 16 -2.25 8.90 0.35
CA PHE A 16 -2.51 10.35 0.24
C PHE A 16 -1.24 11.10 -0.14
N LEU A 17 -0.10 10.77 0.48
CA LEU A 17 1.20 11.33 0.11
C LEU A 17 1.51 11.07 -1.38
N ARG A 18 1.29 9.83 -1.84
CA ARG A 18 1.50 9.47 -3.25
C ARG A 18 0.57 10.22 -4.20
N ALA A 19 -0.71 10.36 -3.85
CA ALA A 19 -1.66 11.13 -4.66
C ALA A 19 -1.24 12.60 -4.78
N LEU A 20 -0.85 13.24 -3.66
CA LEU A 20 -0.33 14.61 -3.67
C LEU A 20 0.93 14.73 -4.53
N ARG A 21 1.87 13.78 -4.40
CA ARG A 21 3.10 13.71 -5.21
C ARG A 21 2.82 13.57 -6.71
N GLN A 22 1.70 12.95 -7.07
CA GLN A 22 1.20 12.80 -8.44
C GLN A 22 0.38 14.01 -8.93
N GLY A 23 0.32 15.10 -8.17
CA GLY A 23 -0.37 16.34 -8.55
C GLY A 23 -1.85 16.40 -8.17
N VAL A 24 -2.36 15.45 -7.36
CA VAL A 24 -3.71 15.59 -6.81
C VAL A 24 -3.73 16.76 -5.84
N GLU A 25 -4.69 17.66 -6.02
CA GLU A 25 -4.85 18.84 -5.17
C GLU A 25 -5.03 18.47 -3.68
N ALA A 26 -4.39 19.21 -2.76
CA ALA A 26 -4.49 19.00 -1.30
C ALA A 26 -5.83 19.45 -0.68
N ARG A 27 -6.93 18.99 -1.29
CA ARG A 27 -8.31 19.18 -0.85
C ARG A 27 -9.01 17.84 -0.68
N ALA A 28 -9.97 17.80 0.24
CA ALA A 28 -10.62 16.55 0.64
C ALA A 28 -11.41 15.90 -0.52
N GLY A 29 -12.04 16.69 -1.39
CA GLY A 29 -12.78 16.21 -2.57
C GLY A 29 -11.86 15.49 -3.57
N PRO A 30 -10.87 16.19 -4.16
CA PRO A 30 -9.92 15.61 -5.11
C PRO A 30 -9.22 14.35 -4.59
N LEU A 31 -8.74 14.36 -3.34
CA LEU A 31 -8.11 13.18 -2.73
C LEU A 31 -9.11 12.03 -2.51
N ALA A 32 -10.34 12.33 -2.11
CA ALA A 32 -11.37 11.31 -1.92
C ALA A 32 -11.72 10.62 -3.24
N GLU A 33 -11.84 11.40 -4.31
CA GLU A 33 -12.10 10.91 -5.66
C GLU A 33 -10.94 10.06 -6.19
N ALA A 34 -9.72 10.61 -6.19
CA ALA A 34 -8.53 9.94 -6.70
C ALA A 34 -8.28 8.59 -6.02
N LEU A 35 -8.51 8.51 -4.70
CA LEU A 35 -8.28 7.29 -3.92
C LEU A 35 -9.54 6.40 -3.79
N GLY A 36 -10.70 6.87 -4.25
CA GLY A 36 -11.99 6.19 -4.09
C GLY A 36 -12.39 5.98 -2.62
N VAL A 37 -12.11 6.97 -1.76
CA VAL A 37 -12.41 6.95 -0.32
C VAL A 37 -13.52 7.95 0.04
N ARG A 38 -14.08 7.86 1.25
CA ARG A 38 -15.02 8.88 1.77
C ARG A 38 -14.29 10.19 2.05
N GLY A 39 -14.94 11.32 1.78
CA GLY A 39 -14.41 12.67 2.06
C GLY A 39 -13.94 12.87 3.51
N ARG A 40 -14.64 12.28 4.49
CA ARG A 40 -14.21 12.31 5.91
C ARG A 40 -12.81 11.71 6.13
N LEU A 41 -12.47 10.67 5.38
CA LEU A 41 -11.16 10.00 5.50
C LEU A 41 -10.06 10.85 4.85
N ALA A 42 -10.35 11.45 3.69
CA ALA A 42 -9.45 12.41 3.06
C ALA A 42 -9.22 13.66 3.93
N LYS A 43 -10.28 14.18 4.57
CA LYS A 43 -10.18 15.30 5.52
C LYS A 43 -9.30 14.94 6.72
N ALA A 44 -9.46 13.75 7.29
CA ALA A 44 -8.63 13.27 8.38
C ALA A 44 -7.15 13.11 7.96
N ALA A 45 -6.89 12.59 6.76
CA ALA A 45 -5.54 12.48 6.21
C ALA A 45 -4.88 13.85 6.03
N LEU A 46 -5.58 14.81 5.41
CA LEU A 46 -5.09 16.17 5.23
C LEU A 46 -4.79 16.86 6.57
N TRP A 47 -5.68 16.71 7.56
CA TRP A 47 -5.45 17.27 8.89
C TRP A 47 -4.17 16.70 9.53
N GLU A 48 -3.97 15.38 9.44
CA GLU A 48 -2.75 14.75 9.95
C GLU A 48 -1.49 15.20 9.20
N LEU A 49 -1.53 15.29 7.87
CA LEU A 49 -0.40 15.76 7.07
C LEU A 49 -0.02 17.21 7.43
N ARG A 50 -1.00 18.10 7.63
CA ARG A 50 -0.76 19.47 8.11
C ARG A 50 -0.17 19.47 9.52
N ARG A 51 -0.75 18.69 10.43
CA ARG A 51 -0.29 18.59 11.82
C ARG A 51 1.15 18.09 11.92
N LEU A 52 1.55 17.20 11.01
CA LEU A 52 2.93 16.70 10.92
C LEU A 52 3.88 17.66 10.21
N GLY A 53 3.40 18.78 9.65
CA GLY A 53 4.22 19.71 8.89
C GLY A 53 4.67 19.17 7.55
N ALA A 54 3.94 18.21 6.97
CA ALA A 54 4.26 17.59 5.69
C ALA A 54 3.81 18.43 4.48
N LEU A 55 2.92 19.41 4.71
CA LEU A 55 2.41 20.31 3.68
C LEU A 55 2.91 21.74 3.92
N GLU A 56 3.11 22.47 2.84
CA GLU A 56 3.31 23.91 2.83
C GLU A 56 2.26 24.53 1.92
N GLY A 57 1.36 25.33 2.52
CA GLY A 57 0.15 25.79 1.84
C GLY A 57 -0.72 24.63 1.34
N GLY A 58 -0.83 24.53 0.01
CA GLY A 58 -1.63 23.54 -0.71
C GLY A 58 -0.83 22.36 -1.27
N GLU A 59 0.47 22.26 -0.98
CA GLU A 59 1.38 21.31 -1.64
C GLU A 59 2.18 20.48 -0.63
N LEU A 60 2.72 19.35 -1.11
CA LEU A 60 3.65 18.54 -0.36
C LEU A 60 5.00 19.27 -0.29
N LYS A 61 5.59 19.37 0.90
CA LYS A 61 6.90 20.00 1.02
C LYS A 61 7.97 19.28 0.18
N PRO A 62 8.92 20.00 -0.44
CA PRO A 62 9.95 19.40 -1.29
C PRO A 62 10.74 18.28 -0.59
N GLU A 63 11.13 18.47 0.67
CA GLU A 63 11.88 17.47 1.43
C GLU A 63 11.08 16.19 1.71
N ILE A 64 9.74 16.31 1.83
CA ILE A 64 8.84 15.16 2.00
C ILE A 64 8.61 14.44 0.68
N ALA A 65 8.53 15.20 -0.42
CA ALA A 65 8.49 14.63 -1.77
C ALA A 65 9.76 13.82 -2.06
N GLU A 66 10.93 14.39 -1.78
CA GLU A 66 12.23 13.72 -1.96
C GLU A 66 12.38 12.49 -1.03
N TRP A 67 11.95 12.60 0.22
CA TRP A 67 11.89 11.45 1.11
C TRP A 67 11.00 10.34 0.54
N LEU A 68 9.81 10.67 0.04
CA LEU A 68 8.87 9.71 -0.54
C LEU A 68 9.45 9.02 -1.77
N ASP A 69 10.12 9.77 -2.65
CA ASP A 69 10.72 9.26 -3.88
C ASP A 69 11.89 8.29 -3.61
N ARG A 70 12.58 8.44 -2.47
CA ARG A 70 13.63 7.50 -2.01
C ARG A 70 13.08 6.21 -1.40
N GLN A 71 11.77 6.12 -1.17
CA GLN A 71 11.17 4.91 -0.60
C GLN A 71 10.93 3.85 -1.67
N ASP A 72 11.19 2.58 -1.34
CA ASP A 72 10.81 1.45 -2.19
C ASP A 72 9.29 1.20 -2.10
N VAL A 73 8.52 2.01 -2.82
CA VAL A 73 7.04 1.99 -2.84
C VAL A 73 6.50 1.64 -4.22
N ALA A 74 5.94 0.44 -4.33
CA ALA A 74 5.15 0.03 -5.48
C ALA A 74 3.66 0.35 -5.27
N ALA A 75 2.93 0.62 -6.36
CA ALA A 75 1.48 0.77 -6.31
C ALA A 75 0.80 0.16 -7.52
N ARG A 76 -0.35 -0.49 -7.30
CA ARG A 76 -1.23 -0.95 -8.37
C ARG A 76 -2.68 -0.73 -7.97
N GLY A 77 -3.37 0.12 -8.72
CA GLY A 77 -4.72 0.60 -8.35
C GLY A 77 -4.72 1.21 -6.95
N ARG A 78 -5.62 0.76 -6.08
CA ARG A 78 -5.77 1.27 -4.70
C ARG A 78 -4.91 0.55 -3.66
N ARG A 79 -3.87 -0.16 -4.10
CA ARG A 79 -2.93 -0.88 -3.23
C ARG A 79 -1.54 -0.31 -3.40
N LEU A 80 -0.88 -0.11 -2.28
CA LEU A 80 0.52 0.26 -2.20
C LEU A 80 1.26 -0.77 -1.36
N VAL A 81 2.51 -0.99 -1.69
CA VAL A 81 3.44 -1.80 -0.92
C VAL A 81 4.68 -0.96 -0.70
N TRP A 82 5.10 -0.87 0.55
CA TRP A 82 6.33 -0.20 0.95
C TRP A 82 7.29 -1.22 1.56
N LYS A 83 8.44 -1.46 0.92
CA LYS A 83 9.46 -2.37 1.44
C LYS A 83 10.27 -1.68 2.53
N ARG A 84 10.40 -2.32 3.69
CA ARG A 84 11.15 -1.83 4.84
C ARG A 84 11.93 -2.97 5.47
N GLY A 85 13.23 -3.05 5.20
CA GLY A 85 14.07 -4.16 5.66
C GLY A 85 13.50 -5.51 5.21
N GLY A 86 13.31 -6.43 6.16
CA GLY A 86 12.79 -7.78 5.91
C GLY A 86 11.25 -7.89 5.77
N VAL A 87 10.52 -6.79 5.65
CA VAL A 87 9.05 -6.80 5.55
C VAL A 87 8.52 -5.89 4.44
N TYR A 88 7.33 -6.21 3.96
CA TYR A 88 6.49 -5.35 3.15
C TYR A 88 5.34 -4.78 3.99
N VAL A 89 5.15 -3.47 3.94
CA VAL A 89 3.98 -2.79 4.48
C VAL A 89 2.95 -2.66 3.36
N LEU A 90 1.94 -3.52 3.39
CA LEU A 90 0.80 -3.49 2.47
C LEU A 90 -0.23 -2.46 2.95
N VAL A 91 -0.55 -1.51 2.10
CA VAL A 91 -1.56 -0.48 2.34
C VAL A 91 -2.65 -0.57 1.27
N ALA A 92 -3.91 -0.70 1.69
CA ALA A 92 -5.04 -0.79 0.78
C ALA A 92 -6.10 0.28 1.11
N ALA A 93 -6.32 1.20 0.17
CA ALA A 93 -7.37 2.21 0.27
C ALA A 93 -8.72 1.61 -0.13
N LYS A 94 -9.68 1.66 0.79
CA LYS A 94 -11.08 1.22 0.60
C LYS A 94 -12.00 2.39 0.89
N ARG A 95 -13.22 2.35 0.35
CA ARG A 95 -14.21 3.43 0.48
C ARG A 95 -14.33 3.98 1.92
N SER A 96 -14.38 3.11 2.92
CA SER A 96 -14.59 3.50 4.32
C SER A 96 -13.33 3.56 5.20
N ARG A 97 -12.19 3.04 4.74
CA ARG A 97 -10.96 2.90 5.55
C ARG A 97 -9.71 2.70 4.70
N VAL A 98 -8.55 3.01 5.26
CA VAL A 98 -7.27 2.51 4.77
C VAL A 98 -6.84 1.34 5.66
N SER A 99 -6.59 0.17 5.06
CA SER A 99 -6.08 -1.00 5.78
C SER A 99 -4.56 -1.05 5.64
N VAL A 100 -3.88 -1.32 6.75
CA VAL A 100 -2.43 -1.53 6.80
C VAL A 100 -2.16 -2.94 7.29
N SER A 101 -1.20 -3.64 6.70
CA SER A 101 -0.73 -4.93 7.17
C SER A 101 0.75 -5.08 6.87
N THR A 102 1.48 -5.70 7.80
CA THR A 102 2.88 -6.07 7.59
C THR A 102 2.94 -7.51 7.11
N VAL A 103 3.75 -7.78 6.09
CA VAL A 103 3.94 -9.10 5.51
C VAL A 103 5.45 -9.39 5.46
N PRO A 104 5.93 -10.49 6.05
CA PRO A 104 7.34 -10.88 5.94
C PRO A 104 7.77 -11.07 4.48
N ALA A 105 8.96 -10.58 4.12
CA ALA A 105 9.44 -10.65 2.73
C ALA A 105 9.75 -12.09 2.30
N ASP A 106 10.22 -12.94 3.23
CA ASP A 106 10.43 -14.37 3.02
C ASP A 106 9.12 -15.10 2.69
N LEU A 107 8.02 -14.73 3.36
CA LEU A 107 6.69 -15.29 3.06
C LEU A 107 6.24 -14.87 1.65
N VAL A 108 6.47 -13.61 1.26
CA VAL A 108 6.13 -13.14 -0.09
C VAL A 108 6.93 -13.92 -1.14
N ALA A 109 8.23 -14.14 -0.92
CA ALA A 109 9.07 -14.92 -1.82
C ALA A 109 8.59 -16.38 -1.97
N ARG A 110 8.32 -17.07 -0.87
CA ARG A 110 7.78 -18.46 -0.88
C ARG A 110 6.43 -18.55 -1.59
N VAL A 111 5.55 -17.57 -1.36
CA VAL A 111 4.25 -17.50 -2.03
C VAL A 111 4.42 -17.22 -3.53
N GLU A 112 5.37 -16.37 -3.91
CA GLU A 112 5.69 -16.07 -5.31
C GLU A 112 6.21 -17.31 -6.04
N GLU A 113 7.19 -18.01 -5.45
CA GLU A 113 7.76 -19.25 -5.99
C GLU A 113 6.67 -20.30 -6.19
N ARG A 114 5.80 -20.49 -5.17
CA ARG A 114 4.72 -21.45 -5.27
C ARG A 114 3.72 -21.08 -6.36
N LEU A 115 3.31 -19.81 -6.43
CA LEU A 115 2.37 -19.33 -7.45
C LEU A 115 2.96 -19.46 -8.86
N ARG A 116 4.25 -19.15 -9.04
CA ARG A 116 4.96 -19.30 -10.31
C ARG A 116 5.00 -20.77 -10.75
N ALA A 117 5.23 -21.70 -9.82
CA ALA A 117 5.28 -23.13 -10.12
C ALA A 117 3.93 -23.72 -10.54
N VAL A 118 2.82 -23.26 -9.94
CA VAL A 118 1.47 -23.79 -10.24
C VAL A 118 0.71 -22.99 -11.30
N GLY A 119 1.19 -21.78 -11.64
CA GLY A 119 0.57 -20.85 -12.59
C GLY A 119 -0.65 -20.12 -12.01
N GLU A 120 -1.62 -20.85 -11.48
CA GLU A 120 -2.85 -20.32 -10.89
C GLU A 120 -3.22 -21.03 -9.58
N ALA A 121 -3.64 -20.28 -8.57
CA ALA A 121 -4.09 -20.86 -7.30
C ALA A 121 -5.01 -19.93 -6.50
N SER A 122 -5.85 -20.50 -5.64
CA SER A 122 -6.55 -19.72 -4.61
C SER A 122 -5.61 -19.39 -3.45
N ALA A 123 -5.99 -18.42 -2.61
CA ALA A 123 -5.24 -18.14 -1.38
C ALA A 123 -5.21 -19.33 -0.42
N ARG A 124 -6.22 -20.22 -0.47
CA ARG A 124 -6.29 -21.41 0.38
C ARG A 124 -5.29 -22.47 -0.08
N ASP A 125 -5.16 -22.67 -1.39
CA ASP A 125 -4.23 -23.65 -1.96
C ASP A 125 -2.78 -23.23 -1.69
N ILE A 126 -2.48 -21.95 -1.87
CA ILE A 126 -1.18 -21.36 -1.51
C ILE A 126 -0.91 -21.52 -0.01
N ALA A 127 -1.89 -21.21 0.85
CA ALA A 127 -1.74 -21.33 2.29
C ALA A 127 -1.41 -22.77 2.73
N ALA A 128 -2.12 -23.76 2.17
CA ALA A 128 -1.86 -25.17 2.43
C ALA A 128 -0.48 -25.60 1.95
N ALA A 129 -0.10 -25.22 0.72
CA ALA A 129 1.19 -25.62 0.13
C ALA A 129 2.40 -24.95 0.81
N VAL A 130 2.26 -23.69 1.22
CA VAL A 130 3.34 -22.93 1.87
C VAL A 130 3.38 -23.21 3.38
N GLY A 131 2.30 -23.74 3.98
CA GLY A 131 2.22 -23.99 5.42
C GLY A 131 2.06 -22.69 6.21
N CYS A 132 1.08 -21.85 5.85
CA CYS A 132 0.79 -20.60 6.55
C CYS A 132 -0.72 -20.33 6.70
N PRO A 133 -1.15 -19.39 7.57
CA PRO A 133 -2.56 -19.05 7.69
C PRO A 133 -3.13 -18.47 6.37
N PRO A 134 -4.40 -18.76 6.00
CA PRO A 134 -5.01 -18.25 4.77
C PRO A 134 -4.97 -16.72 4.62
N LEU A 135 -5.10 -15.99 5.73
CA LEU A 135 -5.00 -14.53 5.72
C LEU A 135 -3.58 -14.05 5.39
N ALA A 136 -2.55 -14.75 5.84
CA ALA A 136 -1.15 -14.43 5.55
C ALA A 136 -0.84 -14.65 4.06
N ALA A 137 -1.26 -15.80 3.51
CA ALA A 137 -1.17 -16.07 2.07
C ALA A 137 -1.91 -15.01 1.24
N SER A 138 -3.15 -14.66 1.63
CA SER A 138 -3.93 -13.62 0.96
C SER A 138 -3.24 -12.25 0.96
N ARG A 139 -2.59 -11.87 2.07
CA ARG A 139 -1.83 -10.61 2.15
C ARG A 139 -0.55 -10.65 1.31
N ALA A 140 0.16 -11.78 1.28
CA ALA A 140 1.33 -11.97 0.42
C ALA A 140 0.95 -11.89 -1.06
N LEU A 141 -0.14 -12.56 -1.47
CA LEU A 141 -0.67 -12.48 -2.83
C LEU A 141 -1.11 -11.05 -3.20
N GLN A 142 -1.74 -10.31 -2.28
CA GLN A 142 -2.05 -8.90 -2.49
C GLN A 142 -0.80 -8.01 -2.62
N THR A 143 0.28 -8.39 -1.93
CA THR A 143 1.59 -7.73 -2.07
C THR A 143 2.14 -7.96 -3.47
N LEU A 144 2.10 -9.20 -3.97
CA LEU A 144 2.51 -9.53 -5.36
C LEU A 144 1.69 -8.78 -6.42
N ILE A 145 0.38 -8.61 -6.20
CA ILE A 145 -0.44 -7.77 -7.09
C ILE A 145 0.06 -6.32 -7.11
N ALA A 146 0.32 -5.73 -5.93
CA ALA A 146 0.81 -4.36 -5.83
C ALA A 146 2.21 -4.18 -6.45
N LEU A 147 3.04 -5.23 -6.41
CA LEU A 147 4.35 -5.31 -7.07
C LEU A 147 4.27 -5.61 -8.59
N GLY A 148 3.08 -5.85 -9.13
CA GLY A 148 2.91 -6.15 -10.56
C GLY A 148 3.13 -7.61 -10.95
N ARG A 149 3.46 -8.50 -10.01
CA ARG A 149 3.88 -9.89 -10.24
C ARG A 149 2.75 -10.92 -10.21
N ALA A 150 1.55 -10.47 -9.88
CA ALA A 150 0.37 -11.32 -9.90
C ALA A 150 -0.88 -10.53 -10.30
N THR A 151 -1.90 -11.25 -10.76
CA THR A 151 -3.25 -10.73 -10.99
C THR A 151 -4.28 -11.61 -10.28
N ARG A 152 -5.51 -11.10 -10.10
CA ARG A 152 -6.61 -11.85 -9.49
C ARG A 152 -7.85 -11.76 -10.39
N VAL A 153 -8.39 -12.90 -10.78
CA VAL A 153 -9.60 -13.05 -11.61
C VAL A 153 -10.47 -14.12 -10.97
N GLY A 154 -11.78 -13.92 -10.83
CA GLY A 154 -12.68 -14.99 -10.34
C GLY A 154 -12.34 -15.59 -8.96
N GLY A 155 -11.56 -14.89 -8.12
CA GLY A 155 -11.14 -15.38 -6.81
C GLY A 155 -9.79 -16.09 -6.78
N VAL A 156 -9.26 -16.49 -7.93
CA VAL A 156 -7.95 -17.13 -8.13
C VAL A 156 -6.87 -16.09 -8.47
N TYR A 157 -5.63 -16.39 -8.11
CA TYR A 157 -4.46 -15.58 -8.40
C TYR A 157 -3.64 -16.23 -9.49
N ARG A 158 -3.07 -15.42 -10.39
CA ARG A 158 -2.19 -15.85 -11.48
C ARG A 158 -0.86 -15.13 -11.42
N TYR A 159 0.24 -15.82 -11.67
CA TYR A 159 1.54 -15.20 -11.88
C TYR A 159 1.52 -14.36 -13.18
N THR A 160 2.30 -13.27 -13.24
CA THR A 160 2.39 -12.36 -14.41
C THR A 160 3.80 -12.36 -14.97
#